data_AF-A0AAD2GC15-F1
#
_entry.id   AF-A0AAD2GC15-F1
#
_cell.length_a   1.000
_cell.length_b   1.000
_cell.length_c   1.000
_cell.angle_alpha   90.00
_cell.angle_beta   90.00
_cell.angle_gamma   90.00
#
_symmetry.space_group_name_H-M   'P 1'
#
loop_
_entity.id
_entity.type
_entity.pdbx_description
1 polymer ?
#
loop_
_entity_poly.entity_id
_entity_poly.type
_entity_poly.pdbx_seq_one_letter_code
_entity_poly.pdbx_strand_id
1 'polypeptide(L)'
;MSQPCLPIPRNHPNRKRRRHNSSKEDAASNDSTPAATFDNIETMDATEYLFRVVQQAKGLPEIFVAGEDNENFKNAPAFDPDFVPIDGSAASLSYLLSKRTQLLPPPSIHHLPQDCNRWMDKSIANFESLRRYLSTCKEEGIGGKKTKRLAFPAMKDQDGWLAFCLGRNWNGQGQSDVNDATSSNMVDNETTASESTATENSIPLWKRDIPEKGHDPWVRIVLQIDQVLLRRVLSHVGHFLCNDLDDEDDDKKDAARHSHALKWMYSLLARLDFPIHRDDASVLYQLLKALTRARSCLVLPPPAETNTTNTTNTPSTSNNSEELRTRLAQWNLLIVVIGVFFEQGGAAANLMTCV
;
A
#
# COMPACT_ATOMS: atom_id res chain seq x y z
N MET A 1 31.44 9.01 -15.29
CA MET A 1 30.12 8.78 -15.91
C MET A 1 30.08 7.35 -16.41
N SER A 2 29.46 6.45 -15.63
CA SER A 2 29.41 5.02 -15.91
C SER A 2 28.26 4.71 -16.87
N GLN A 3 28.58 4.19 -18.05
CA GLN A 3 27.58 3.66 -18.98
C GLN A 3 26.88 2.42 -18.41
N PRO A 4 25.59 2.19 -18.70
CA PRO A 4 24.91 0.96 -18.34
C PRO A 4 25.37 -0.20 -19.24
N CYS A 5 25.96 -1.22 -18.62
CA CYS A 5 26.35 -2.45 -19.28
C CYS A 5 25.10 -3.26 -19.64
N LEU A 6 24.81 -3.40 -20.94
CA LEU A 6 23.83 -4.39 -21.41
C LEU A 6 24.40 -5.81 -21.25
N PRO A 7 23.56 -6.81 -20.91
CA PRO A 7 24.01 -8.18 -20.73
C PRO A 7 24.49 -8.78 -22.06
N ILE A 8 25.74 -9.23 -22.07
CA ILE A 8 26.36 -9.97 -23.18
C ILE A 8 25.68 -11.35 -23.25
N PRO A 9 25.10 -11.76 -24.40
CA PRO A 9 24.56 -13.10 -24.57
C PRO A 9 25.70 -14.12 -24.51
N ARG A 10 25.59 -15.07 -23.59
CA ARG A 10 26.54 -16.18 -23.43
C ARG A 10 26.42 -17.12 -24.63
N ASN A 11 27.46 -17.13 -25.47
CA ASN A 11 27.68 -18.13 -26.50
C ASN A 11 27.74 -19.54 -25.88
N HIS A 12 26.78 -20.39 -26.21
CA HIS A 12 26.88 -21.83 -25.99
C HIS A 12 27.81 -22.44 -27.04
N PRO A 13 28.87 -23.19 -26.66
CA PRO A 13 29.75 -23.83 -27.62
C PRO A 13 29.18 -25.18 -28.09
N ASN A 14 29.24 -25.35 -29.41
CA ASN A 14 29.57 -26.60 -30.12
C ASN A 14 28.62 -27.79 -30.02
N ARG A 15 27.59 -27.80 -30.88
CA ARG A 15 26.99 -29.04 -31.38
C ARG A 15 27.74 -29.49 -32.65
N LYS A 16 28.53 -30.57 -32.51
CA LYS A 16 29.27 -31.26 -33.57
C LYS A 16 28.38 -31.53 -34.78
N ARG A 17 28.69 -30.90 -35.92
CA ARG A 17 28.07 -31.15 -37.21
C ARG A 17 28.85 -32.24 -37.96
N ARG A 18 28.15 -33.34 -38.23
CA ARG A 18 28.60 -34.54 -38.95
C ARG A 18 28.84 -34.15 -40.42
N ARG A 19 30.07 -34.34 -40.91
CA ARG A 19 30.45 -34.17 -42.32
C ARG A 19 29.72 -35.23 -43.16
N HIS A 20 29.01 -34.79 -44.19
CA HIS A 20 28.70 -35.63 -45.35
C HIS A 20 29.24 -34.92 -46.60
N ASN A 21 30.07 -35.65 -47.34
CA ASN A 21 30.52 -35.37 -48.69
C ASN A 21 29.34 -35.36 -49.67
N SER A 22 29.33 -34.41 -50.60
CA SER A 22 29.15 -34.73 -52.03
C SER A 22 29.70 -33.61 -52.93
N SER A 23 30.34 -34.07 -54.00
CA SER A 23 30.73 -33.41 -55.25
C SER A 23 29.73 -32.34 -55.72
N LYS A 24 30.17 -31.14 -56.13
CA LYS A 24 30.75 -30.79 -57.44
C LYS A 24 29.77 -31.01 -58.59
N GLU A 25 29.14 -29.92 -59.04
CA GLU A 25 28.76 -29.71 -60.44
C GLU A 25 28.47 -28.22 -60.68
N ASP A 26 29.17 -27.68 -61.66
CA ASP A 26 29.08 -26.30 -62.14
C ASP A 26 27.86 -26.18 -63.07
N ALA A 27 26.92 -25.30 -62.75
CA ALA A 27 25.88 -24.87 -63.69
C ALA A 27 25.50 -23.42 -63.41
N ALA A 28 25.94 -22.52 -64.29
CA ALA A 28 25.47 -21.15 -64.36
C ALA A 28 23.97 -21.14 -64.69
N SER A 29 23.15 -20.76 -63.71
CA SER A 29 21.74 -20.46 -63.93
C SER A 29 21.48 -19.01 -63.53
N ASN A 30 20.90 -18.25 -64.46
CA ASN A 30 20.35 -16.93 -64.24
C ASN A 30 19.16 -17.07 -63.28
N ASP A 31 19.41 -16.98 -61.98
CA ASP A 31 18.37 -17.01 -60.96
C ASP A 31 17.89 -15.58 -60.68
N SER A 32 16.84 -15.18 -61.41
CA SER A 32 15.97 -14.09 -61.00
C SER A 32 15.25 -14.54 -59.73
N THR A 33 15.90 -14.35 -58.59
CA THR A 33 15.36 -14.70 -57.27
C THR A 33 13.98 -14.06 -57.14
N PRO A 34 12.89 -14.85 -57.08
CA PRO A 34 11.56 -14.29 -56.88
C PRO A 34 11.58 -13.56 -55.54
N ALA A 35 11.11 -12.31 -55.53
CA ALA A 35 10.95 -11.54 -54.30
C ALA A 35 10.21 -12.45 -53.30
N ALA A 36 10.93 -12.88 -52.26
CA ALA A 36 10.47 -13.92 -51.35
C ALA A 36 9.22 -13.41 -50.62
N THR A 37 8.05 -13.77 -51.13
CA THR A 37 6.77 -13.49 -50.51
C THR A 37 6.68 -14.28 -49.20
N PHE A 38 6.05 -13.68 -48.20
CA PHE A 38 5.98 -14.16 -46.82
C PHE A 38 5.11 -15.42 -46.63
N ASP A 39 4.71 -16.09 -47.72
CA ASP A 39 3.62 -17.07 -47.72
C ASP A 39 4.00 -18.45 -47.19
N ASN A 40 5.22 -18.64 -46.66
CA ASN A 40 5.69 -19.94 -46.20
C ASN A 40 6.34 -19.90 -44.80
N ILE A 41 5.66 -19.27 -43.85
CA ILE A 41 6.09 -19.19 -42.44
C ILE A 41 6.14 -20.58 -41.79
N GLU A 42 5.26 -21.49 -42.20
CA GLU A 42 5.13 -22.83 -41.59
C GLU A 42 6.34 -23.72 -41.82
N THR A 43 7.13 -23.48 -42.86
CA THR A 43 8.29 -24.29 -43.22
C THR A 43 9.62 -23.65 -42.85
N MET A 44 9.61 -22.41 -42.32
CA MET A 44 10.82 -21.63 -42.06
C MET A 44 11.44 -21.95 -40.70
N ASP A 45 12.77 -22.07 -40.66
CA ASP A 45 13.50 -22.20 -39.39
C ASP A 45 13.38 -20.91 -38.57
N ALA A 46 13.31 -21.04 -37.24
CA ALA A 46 13.15 -19.90 -36.34
C ALA A 46 14.28 -18.87 -36.49
N THR A 47 15.49 -19.32 -36.82
CA THR A 47 16.65 -18.46 -37.05
C THR A 47 16.49 -17.64 -38.34
N GLU A 48 15.99 -18.27 -39.40
CA GLU A 48 15.74 -17.63 -40.69
C GLU A 48 14.59 -16.62 -40.58
N TYR A 49 13.54 -16.97 -39.83
CA TYR A 49 12.44 -16.07 -39.52
C TYR A 49 12.91 -14.80 -38.82
N LEU A 50 13.67 -14.93 -37.74
CA LEU A 50 14.19 -13.76 -37.02
C LEU A 50 15.10 -12.89 -37.91
N PHE A 51 15.91 -13.50 -38.76
CA PHE A 51 16.75 -12.75 -39.70
C PHE A 51 15.92 -11.93 -40.70
N ARG A 52 14.84 -12.49 -41.26
CA ARG A 52 13.93 -11.77 -42.18
C ARG A 52 13.16 -10.66 -41.46
N VAL A 53 12.70 -10.89 -40.23
CA VAL A 53 12.06 -9.86 -39.40
C VAL A 53 13.01 -8.70 -39.14
N VAL A 54 14.29 -8.97 -38.81
CA VAL A 54 15.30 -7.91 -38.62
C VAL A 54 15.55 -7.15 -39.91
N GLN A 55 15.59 -7.82 -41.06
CA GLN A 55 15.74 -7.14 -42.35
C GLN A 55 14.52 -6.24 -42.68
N GLN A 56 13.29 -6.70 -42.43
CA GLN A 56 12.10 -5.90 -42.64
C GLN A 56 11.99 -4.73 -41.66
N ALA A 57 12.34 -4.93 -40.39
CA ALA A 57 12.32 -3.88 -39.37
C ALA A 57 13.27 -2.72 -39.72
N LYS A 58 14.37 -2.98 -40.45
CA LYS A 58 15.26 -1.91 -40.96
C LYS A 58 14.59 -1.00 -42.00
N GLY A 59 13.51 -1.46 -42.63
CA GLY A 59 12.72 -0.67 -43.57
C GLY A 59 11.58 0.11 -42.92
N LEU A 60 11.29 -0.14 -41.64
CA LEU A 60 10.27 0.60 -40.90
C LEU A 60 10.88 1.84 -40.24
N PRO A 61 10.13 2.95 -40.15
CA PRO A 61 10.58 4.12 -39.41
C PRO A 61 10.75 3.75 -37.93
N GLU A 62 11.88 4.13 -37.34
CA GLU A 62 12.20 3.87 -35.93
C GLU A 62 11.16 4.49 -34.98
N ILE A 63 10.59 5.62 -35.39
CA ILE A 63 9.53 6.33 -34.69
C ILE A 63 8.48 6.72 -35.71
N PHE A 64 7.26 6.23 -35.53
CA PHE A 64 6.09 6.66 -36.29
C PHE A 64 5.17 7.46 -35.36
N VAL A 65 4.91 8.72 -35.69
CA VAL A 65 3.91 9.54 -35.01
C VAL A 65 2.66 9.53 -35.89
N ALA A 66 1.63 8.83 -35.46
CA ALA A 66 0.35 8.85 -36.13
C ALA A 66 -0.26 10.25 -35.97
N GLY A 67 -0.55 10.93 -37.09
CA GLY A 67 -1.38 12.13 -37.04
C GLY A 67 -2.78 11.74 -36.59
N GLU A 68 -3.31 12.39 -35.57
CA GLU A 68 -4.71 12.20 -35.18
C GLU A 68 -5.62 12.82 -36.25
N ASP A 69 -6.28 11.97 -37.03
CA ASP A 69 -7.36 12.40 -37.91
C ASP A 69 -8.54 12.88 -37.05
N ASN A 70 -8.64 14.20 -36.94
CA ASN A 70 -9.43 14.96 -35.96
C ASN A 70 -10.97 14.87 -36.14
N GLU A 71 -11.48 13.93 -36.93
CA GLU A 71 -12.90 13.89 -37.34
C GLU A 71 -13.81 13.05 -36.41
N ASN A 72 -13.27 12.22 -35.51
CA ASN A 72 -14.08 11.28 -34.71
C ASN A 72 -14.35 11.68 -33.24
N PHE A 73 -13.92 12.85 -32.78
CA PHE A 73 -14.13 13.29 -31.39
C PHE A 73 -15.47 14.02 -31.13
N LYS A 74 -16.37 14.13 -32.11
CA LYS A 74 -17.65 14.85 -31.96
C LYS A 74 -18.64 14.23 -30.96
N ASN A 75 -18.37 13.03 -30.42
CA ASN A 75 -19.23 12.35 -29.45
C ASN A 75 -18.57 12.13 -28.08
N ALA A 76 -17.45 12.81 -27.78
CA ALA A 76 -16.92 12.79 -26.42
C ALA A 76 -17.94 13.45 -25.46
N PRO A 77 -18.19 12.88 -24.27
CA PRO A 77 -19.05 13.53 -23.27
C PRO A 77 -18.52 14.94 -23.04
N ALA A 78 -19.41 15.93 -22.92
CA ALA A 78 -19.07 17.35 -22.75
C ALA A 78 -17.99 17.51 -21.68
N PHE A 79 -16.73 17.55 -22.14
CA PHE A 79 -15.57 17.74 -21.32
C PHE A 79 -15.64 19.19 -20.86
N ASP A 80 -15.43 19.38 -19.56
CA ASP A 80 -15.22 20.70 -18.98
C ASP A 80 -14.22 21.46 -19.88
N PRO A 81 -14.60 22.60 -20.50
CA PRO A 81 -13.74 23.29 -21.47
C PRO A 81 -12.42 23.78 -20.87
N ASP A 82 -12.29 23.75 -19.54
CA ASP A 82 -11.04 24.06 -18.84
C ASP A 82 -10.13 22.82 -18.63
N PHE A 83 -10.59 21.62 -18.96
CA PHE A 83 -9.80 20.40 -18.82
C PHE A 83 -8.94 20.18 -20.08
N VAL A 84 -7.78 20.84 -20.11
CA VAL A 84 -6.72 20.54 -21.09
C VAL A 84 -6.17 19.14 -20.77
N PRO A 85 -6.32 18.14 -21.67
CA PRO A 85 -5.67 16.85 -21.49
C PRO A 85 -4.18 17.08 -21.40
N ILE A 86 -3.61 16.90 -20.21
CA ILE A 86 -2.18 17.08 -20.03
C ILE A 86 -1.52 15.83 -20.61
N ASP A 87 -0.81 16.01 -21.71
CA ASP A 87 -0.17 14.90 -22.41
C ASP A 87 1.11 14.47 -21.66
N GLY A 88 1.26 13.16 -21.44
CA GLY A 88 2.46 12.53 -20.90
C GLY A 88 3.01 13.07 -19.56
N SER A 89 4.34 13.25 -19.51
CA SER A 89 5.15 13.60 -18.32
C SER A 89 4.83 14.97 -17.71
N ALA A 90 4.11 15.84 -18.43
CA ALA A 90 3.58 17.07 -17.85
C ALA A 90 2.40 16.79 -16.90
N ALA A 91 1.62 15.72 -17.13
CA ALA A 91 0.48 15.36 -16.29
C ALA A 91 0.92 14.85 -14.93
N SER A 92 1.99 14.06 -14.90
CA SER A 92 2.60 13.60 -13.65
C SER A 92 3.18 14.77 -12.86
N LEU A 93 3.80 15.75 -13.52
CA LEU A 93 4.31 16.95 -12.86
C LEU A 93 3.18 17.82 -12.32
N SER A 94 2.13 18.07 -13.11
CA SER A 94 0.93 18.79 -12.66
C SER A 94 0.22 18.08 -11.50
N TYR A 95 0.18 16.74 -11.51
CA TYR A 95 -0.33 15.96 -10.38
C TYR A 95 0.56 16.09 -9.15
N LEU A 96 1.88 16.00 -9.31
CA LEU A 96 2.86 16.17 -8.23
C LEU A 96 2.84 17.58 -7.62
N LEU A 97 2.56 18.59 -8.44
CA LEU A 97 2.37 19.98 -8.01
C LEU A 97 0.94 20.30 -7.58
N SER A 98 0.00 19.37 -7.76
CA SER A 98 -1.39 19.62 -7.41
C SER A 98 -1.57 19.71 -5.90
N LYS A 99 -2.61 20.42 -5.46
CA LYS A 99 -3.03 20.41 -4.05
C LYS A 99 -3.36 19.00 -3.53
N ARG A 100 -3.57 18.03 -4.42
CA ARG A 100 -3.86 16.63 -4.04
C ARG A 100 -2.64 15.92 -3.47
N THR A 101 -1.41 16.35 -3.72
CA THR A 101 -0.18 15.79 -3.14
C THR A 101 0.37 16.67 -2.02
N GLN A 102 -0.28 17.78 -1.70
CA GLN A 102 0.21 18.69 -0.68
C GLN A 102 0.04 18.07 0.71
N LEU A 103 1.16 17.97 1.43
CA LEU A 103 1.17 17.67 2.86
C LEU A 103 0.84 18.96 3.60
N LEU A 104 -0.14 18.90 4.51
CA LEU A 104 -0.57 20.09 5.23
C LEU A 104 0.37 20.38 6.41
N PRO A 105 0.90 21.61 6.51
CA PRO A 105 1.75 21.99 7.62
C PRO A 105 0.93 22.06 8.92
N PRO A 106 1.58 21.91 10.09
CA PRO A 106 0.92 22.10 11.38
C PRO A 106 0.38 23.55 11.50
N PRO A 107 -0.80 23.75 12.10
CA PRO A 107 -1.46 25.06 12.14
C PRO A 107 -0.84 26.00 13.17
N SER A 108 -0.15 25.47 14.19
CA SER A 108 0.60 26.28 15.15
C SER A 108 1.76 25.48 15.76
N ILE A 109 2.70 26.18 16.40
CA ILE A 109 3.85 25.56 17.08
C ILE A 109 3.44 24.61 18.21
N HIS A 110 2.26 24.80 18.79
CA HIS A 110 1.72 23.92 19.83
C HIS A 110 1.34 22.53 19.31
N HIS A 111 1.20 22.37 17.99
CA HIS A 111 0.96 21.07 17.37
C HIS A 111 2.23 20.25 17.20
N LEU A 112 3.39 20.86 17.44
CA LEU A 112 4.69 20.22 17.31
C LEU A 112 5.26 19.87 18.69
N PRO A 113 6.07 18.81 18.78
CA PRO A 113 6.85 18.51 19.98
C PRO A 113 7.83 19.65 20.30
N GLN A 114 8.10 19.86 21.59
CA GLN A 114 9.18 20.74 22.04
C GLN A 114 10.53 20.21 21.50
N ASP A 115 11.43 21.12 21.10
CA ASP A 115 12.71 20.79 20.47
C ASP A 115 12.57 19.78 19.31
N CYS A 116 11.76 20.15 18.31
CA CYS A 116 11.29 19.22 17.29
C CYS A 116 12.38 18.38 16.63
N ASN A 117 13.55 18.96 16.30
CA ASN A 117 14.67 18.22 15.71
C ASN A 117 15.19 17.11 16.64
N ARG A 118 15.44 17.46 17.91
CA ARG A 118 15.93 16.51 18.91
C ARG A 118 14.91 15.42 19.20
N TRP A 119 13.63 15.78 19.26
CA TRP A 119 12.55 14.82 19.46
C TRP A 119 12.43 13.85 18.27
N MET A 120 12.53 14.37 17.04
CA MET A 120 12.50 13.59 15.81
C MET A 120 13.67 12.59 15.74
N ASP A 121 14.89 13.04 15.97
CA ASP A 121 16.09 12.20 15.98
C ASP A 121 15.97 11.07 17.00
N LYS A 122 15.51 11.40 18.22
CA LYS A 122 15.26 10.41 19.28
C LYS A 122 14.17 9.40 18.87
N SER A 123 13.11 9.87 18.22
CA SER A 123 12.00 9.01 17.77
C SER A 123 12.45 8.03 16.69
N ILE A 124 13.25 8.48 15.73
CA ILE A 124 13.84 7.62 14.69
C ILE A 124 14.81 6.62 15.31
N ALA A 125 15.71 7.05 16.20
CA ALA A 125 16.65 6.16 16.88
C ALA A 125 15.94 5.06 17.70
N ASN A 126 14.84 5.43 18.38
CA ASN A 126 13.99 4.47 19.10
C ASN A 126 13.30 3.49 18.14
N PHE A 127 12.79 3.98 17.02
CA PHE A 127 12.14 3.15 16.00
C PHE A 127 13.13 2.13 15.41
N GLU A 128 14.34 2.56 15.04
CA GLU A 128 15.40 1.67 14.58
C GLU A 128 15.78 0.61 15.63
N SER A 129 15.87 1.01 16.90
CA SER A 129 16.18 0.09 17.99
C SER A 129 15.09 -0.98 18.14
N LEU A 130 13.82 -0.61 17.98
CA LEU A 130 12.71 -1.56 17.92
C LEU A 130 12.84 -2.51 16.73
N ARG A 131 13.19 -2.02 15.53
CA ARG A 131 13.41 -2.87 14.36
C ARG A 131 14.52 -3.90 14.60
N ARG A 132 15.65 -3.47 15.18
CA ARG A 132 16.77 -4.37 15.55
C ARG A 132 16.31 -5.42 16.56
N TYR A 133 15.59 -5.00 17.60
CA TYR A 133 15.04 -5.91 18.61
C TYR A 133 14.11 -6.98 18.00
N LEU A 134 13.19 -6.58 17.12
CA LEU A 134 12.29 -7.53 16.44
C LEU A 134 13.07 -8.52 15.56
N SER A 135 14.14 -8.09 14.90
CA SER A 135 15.03 -8.97 14.14
C SER A 135 15.72 -10.00 15.04
N THR A 136 16.27 -9.58 16.18
CA THR A 136 16.88 -10.49 17.17
C THR A 136 15.86 -11.51 17.68
N CYS A 137 14.66 -11.07 18.07
CA CYS A 137 13.59 -11.97 18.51
C CYS A 137 13.19 -12.99 17.41
N LYS A 138 13.20 -12.58 16.15
CA LYS A 138 12.92 -13.47 15.02
C LYS A 138 14.00 -14.54 14.86
N GLU A 139 15.27 -14.18 15.04
CA GLU A 139 16.41 -15.11 15.00
C GLU A 139 16.37 -16.12 16.15
N GLU A 140 15.92 -15.70 17.34
CA GLU A 140 15.64 -16.58 18.48
C GLU A 140 14.44 -17.53 18.25
N GLY A 141 13.70 -17.34 17.16
CA GLY A 141 12.57 -18.18 16.77
C GLY A 141 11.23 -17.78 17.39
N ILE A 142 11.12 -16.57 17.94
CA ILE A 142 9.85 -16.01 18.42
C ILE A 142 8.92 -15.79 17.23
N GLY A 143 7.66 -16.25 17.34
CA GLY A 143 6.70 -16.26 16.23
C GLY A 143 6.89 -17.42 15.23
N GLY A 144 7.90 -18.27 15.47
CA GLY A 144 8.20 -19.44 14.65
C GLY A 144 7.21 -20.59 14.83
N LYS A 145 7.60 -21.79 14.36
CA LYS A 145 6.78 -23.02 14.51
C LYS A 145 6.80 -23.58 15.94
N LYS A 146 7.80 -23.17 16.75
CA LYS A 146 8.00 -23.66 18.13
C LYS A 146 7.08 -22.99 19.14
N THR A 147 6.60 -21.78 18.86
CA THR A 147 5.68 -21.04 19.73
C THR A 147 4.23 -21.34 19.39
N LYS A 148 3.32 -21.30 20.38
CA LYS A 148 1.87 -21.42 20.16
C LYS A 148 1.42 -20.35 19.16
N ARG A 149 1.04 -20.77 17.96
CA ARG A 149 0.59 -19.89 16.88
C ARG A 149 -0.87 -19.52 17.10
N LEU A 150 -1.19 -18.25 16.87
CA LEU A 150 -2.57 -17.81 16.79
C LEU A 150 -3.11 -18.09 15.39
N ALA A 151 -4.37 -18.49 15.30
CA ALA A 151 -5.04 -18.61 14.00
C ALA A 151 -5.29 -17.20 13.46
N PHE A 152 -4.93 -16.96 12.21
CA PHE A 152 -5.16 -15.68 11.55
C PHE A 152 -6.39 -15.74 10.63
N PRO A 153 -7.06 -14.60 10.39
CA PRO A 153 -8.04 -14.46 9.33
C PRO A 153 -7.43 -14.82 7.96
N ALA A 154 -8.30 -15.12 6.99
CA ALA A 154 -7.85 -15.35 5.63
C ALA A 154 -7.19 -14.08 5.07
N MET A 155 -6.21 -14.22 4.17
CA MET A 155 -5.45 -13.08 3.64
C MET A 155 -6.36 -12.02 2.95
N LYS A 156 -7.47 -12.44 2.35
CA LYS A 156 -8.42 -11.54 1.67
C LYS A 156 -9.51 -10.99 2.59
N ASP A 157 -9.62 -11.51 3.81
CA ASP A 157 -10.68 -11.17 4.76
C ASP A 157 -10.35 -9.88 5.50
N GLN A 158 -10.60 -8.75 4.84
CA GLN A 158 -10.36 -7.41 5.39
C GLN A 158 -11.06 -7.22 6.74
N ASP A 159 -12.34 -7.54 6.81
CA ASP A 159 -13.16 -7.36 8.02
C ASP A 159 -12.67 -8.25 9.15
N GLY A 160 -12.21 -9.47 8.84
CA GLY A 160 -11.60 -10.34 9.82
C GLY A 160 -10.27 -9.83 10.36
N TRP A 161 -9.44 -9.20 9.53
CA TRP A 161 -8.21 -8.53 9.99
C TRP A 161 -8.49 -7.31 10.85
N LEU A 162 -9.47 -6.48 10.47
CA LEU A 162 -9.87 -5.33 11.27
C LEU A 162 -10.49 -5.79 12.60
N ALA A 163 -11.29 -6.86 12.61
CA ALA A 163 -11.80 -7.45 13.85
C ALA A 163 -10.68 -8.03 14.72
N PHE A 164 -9.67 -8.66 14.11
CA PHE A 164 -8.51 -9.20 14.81
C PHE A 164 -7.68 -8.10 15.47
N CYS A 165 -7.43 -6.99 14.76
CA CYS A 165 -6.62 -5.88 15.26
C CYS A 165 -7.37 -4.91 16.18
N LEU A 166 -8.66 -4.66 15.92
CA LEU A 166 -9.43 -3.57 16.53
C LEU A 166 -10.62 -4.04 17.38
N GLY A 167 -10.97 -5.32 17.33
CA GLY A 167 -12.04 -5.93 18.11
C GLY A 167 -13.34 -6.19 17.33
N ARG A 168 -14.28 -6.88 17.97
CA ARG A 168 -15.49 -7.42 17.30
C ARG A 168 -16.41 -6.35 16.71
N ASN A 169 -16.43 -5.16 17.29
CA ASN A 169 -17.37 -4.08 16.93
C ASN A 169 -16.70 -3.00 16.08
N TRP A 170 -15.65 -3.34 15.32
CA TRP A 170 -14.84 -2.36 14.59
C TRP A 170 -15.64 -1.54 13.55
N ASN A 171 -16.73 -2.10 13.03
CA ASN A 171 -17.59 -1.47 12.03
C ASN A 171 -18.77 -0.66 12.63
N GLY A 172 -18.87 -0.56 13.95
CA GLY A 172 -19.95 0.18 14.62
C GLY A 172 -21.34 -0.44 14.47
N GLN A 173 -21.47 -1.57 13.78
CA GLN A 173 -22.66 -2.41 13.85
C GLN A 173 -22.63 -3.08 15.22
N GLY A 174 -23.15 -2.35 16.21
CA GLY A 174 -23.41 -2.86 17.54
C GLY A 174 -24.03 -4.23 17.39
N GLN A 175 -23.49 -5.16 18.16
CA GLN A 175 -23.84 -6.57 18.25
C GLN A 175 -25.37 -6.72 18.39
N SER A 176 -26.08 -6.60 17.27
CA SER A 176 -27.52 -6.71 17.18
C SER A 176 -27.79 -8.18 17.31
N ASP A 177 -27.88 -8.59 18.58
CA ASP A 177 -28.36 -9.85 19.11
C ASP A 177 -28.50 -10.95 18.08
N VAL A 178 -27.45 -11.78 18.00
CA VAL A 178 -27.44 -13.09 17.32
C VAL A 178 -28.37 -14.10 18.03
N ASN A 179 -29.43 -13.61 18.68
CA ASN A 179 -30.49 -14.41 19.26
C ASN A 179 -31.79 -14.37 18.45
N ASP A 180 -31.88 -13.57 17.37
CA ASP A 180 -33.02 -13.67 16.46
C ASP A 180 -32.72 -14.58 15.26
N ALA A 181 -32.45 -15.85 15.56
CA ALA A 181 -32.54 -16.94 14.60
C ALA A 181 -34.00 -17.39 14.41
N THR A 182 -34.97 -16.47 14.45
CA THR A 182 -36.39 -16.79 14.28
C THR A 182 -37.15 -15.70 13.54
N SER A 183 -36.75 -15.35 12.32
CA SER A 183 -37.66 -14.63 11.42
C SER A 183 -37.57 -15.07 9.96
N SER A 184 -38.54 -15.95 9.65
CA SER A 184 -39.32 -16.02 8.41
C SER A 184 -38.62 -16.37 7.10
N ASN A 185 -38.52 -17.69 6.90
CA ASN A 185 -38.79 -18.30 5.59
C ASN A 185 -40.17 -17.87 5.07
N MET A 186 -40.21 -17.08 4.00
CA MET A 186 -41.16 -17.12 2.87
C MET A 186 -40.46 -16.27 1.77
N VAL A 187 -40.09 -16.77 0.60
CA VAL A 187 -40.94 -17.31 -0.46
C VAL A 187 -40.07 -18.14 -1.42
N ASP A 188 -40.66 -19.22 -1.90
CA ASP A 188 -40.22 -20.19 -2.90
C ASP A 188 -39.59 -19.59 -4.16
N ASN A 189 -38.48 -20.17 -4.67
CA ASN A 189 -38.44 -20.67 -6.06
C ASN A 189 -37.19 -21.51 -6.44
N GLU A 190 -37.46 -22.72 -6.92
CA GLU A 190 -36.76 -23.59 -7.87
C GLU A 190 -35.23 -23.83 -7.81
N THR A 191 -34.89 -24.93 -7.14
CA THR A 191 -34.25 -26.14 -7.71
C THR A 191 -33.08 -25.98 -8.70
N THR A 192 -31.85 -26.00 -8.19
CA THR A 192 -30.73 -26.66 -8.89
C THR A 192 -29.82 -27.36 -7.88
N ALA A 193 -29.84 -28.69 -7.96
CA ALA A 193 -29.09 -29.57 -7.09
C ALA A 193 -27.58 -29.43 -7.32
N SER A 194 -26.86 -28.96 -6.32
CA SER A 194 -25.45 -29.25 -6.11
C SER A 194 -25.26 -29.59 -4.63
N GLU A 195 -25.11 -30.88 -4.37
CA GLU A 195 -24.76 -31.45 -3.06
C GLU A 195 -23.47 -30.82 -2.54
N SER A 196 -23.61 -29.87 -1.62
CA SER A 196 -22.59 -29.53 -0.64
C SER A 196 -23.25 -29.72 0.70
N THR A 197 -23.04 -30.89 1.30
CA THR A 197 -23.39 -31.21 2.68
C THR A 197 -22.60 -30.29 3.62
N ALA A 198 -23.07 -29.04 3.72
CA ALA A 198 -22.58 -28.03 4.62
C ALA A 198 -22.96 -28.44 6.05
N THR A 199 -22.08 -29.23 6.67
CA THR A 199 -22.09 -29.44 8.12
C THR A 199 -22.03 -28.09 8.82
N GLU A 200 -23.14 -27.75 9.47
CA GLU A 200 -23.33 -26.77 10.55
C GLU A 200 -22.08 -25.96 10.96
N ASN A 201 -22.11 -24.67 10.60
CA ASN A 201 -21.79 -23.55 11.49
C ASN A 201 -20.49 -23.61 12.31
N SER A 202 -19.41 -24.21 11.80
CA SER A 202 -18.15 -24.17 12.52
C SER A 202 -17.57 -22.74 12.49
N ILE A 203 -17.74 -22.00 13.59
CA ILE A 203 -17.12 -20.69 13.77
C ILE A 203 -15.60 -20.81 13.50
N PRO A 204 -15.04 -20.02 12.56
CA PRO A 204 -13.62 -20.05 12.25
C PRO A 204 -12.75 -19.97 13.50
N LEU A 205 -11.67 -20.76 13.57
CA LEU A 205 -10.82 -20.85 14.77
C LEU A 205 -10.30 -19.49 15.25
N TRP A 206 -10.00 -18.58 14.32
CA TRP A 206 -9.50 -17.24 14.65
C TRP A 206 -10.55 -16.34 15.34
N LYS A 207 -11.86 -16.62 15.18
CA LYS A 207 -12.95 -15.82 15.78
C LYS A 207 -13.21 -16.14 17.26
N ARG A 208 -12.82 -17.33 17.73
CA ARG A 208 -13.20 -17.84 19.06
C ARG A 208 -12.65 -16.99 20.20
N ASP A 209 -11.40 -16.54 20.06
CA ASP A 209 -10.64 -15.91 21.16
C ASP A 209 -10.31 -14.42 20.91
N ILE A 210 -11.06 -13.73 20.05
CA ILE A 210 -10.83 -12.30 19.77
C ILE A 210 -11.28 -11.46 20.98
N PRO A 211 -10.37 -10.68 21.60
CA PRO A 211 -10.73 -9.76 22.68
C PRO A 211 -11.68 -8.67 22.19
N GLU A 212 -12.46 -8.09 23.09
CA GLU A 212 -13.41 -7.02 22.75
C GLU A 212 -12.75 -5.82 22.06
N LYS A 213 -11.54 -5.47 22.49
CA LYS A 213 -10.73 -4.38 21.93
C LYS A 213 -9.78 -4.82 20.80
N GLY A 214 -9.82 -6.09 20.39
CA GLY A 214 -8.85 -6.67 19.47
C GLY A 214 -7.58 -7.16 20.19
N HIS A 215 -6.70 -7.81 19.44
CA HIS A 215 -5.42 -8.24 19.95
C HIS A 215 -4.42 -7.08 19.98
N ASP A 216 -3.60 -7.01 21.04
CA ASP A 216 -2.44 -6.12 21.03
C ASP A 216 -1.36 -6.59 20.03
N PRO A 217 -0.61 -5.67 19.41
CA PRO A 217 0.48 -6.00 18.49
C PRO A 217 1.72 -6.52 19.23
N TRP A 218 1.57 -7.59 20.00
CA TRP A 218 2.67 -8.22 20.72
C TRP A 218 3.72 -8.77 19.75
N VAL A 219 4.98 -8.77 20.17
CA VAL A 219 6.13 -9.27 19.40
C VAL A 219 5.84 -10.64 18.79
N ARG A 220 5.28 -11.58 19.56
CA ARG A 220 4.92 -12.92 19.09
C ARG A 220 3.93 -12.93 17.92
N ILE A 221 2.98 -12.00 17.91
CA ILE A 221 1.94 -11.89 16.88
C ILE A 221 2.54 -11.25 15.64
N VAL A 222 3.22 -10.11 15.81
CA VAL A 222 3.85 -9.36 14.71
C VAL A 222 4.89 -10.22 13.98
N LEU A 223 5.68 -11.01 14.71
CA LEU A 223 6.68 -11.91 14.11
C LEU A 223 6.10 -13.16 13.45
N GLN A 224 4.85 -13.53 13.78
CA GLN A 224 4.15 -14.62 13.11
C GLN A 224 3.62 -14.20 11.72
N ILE A 225 3.44 -12.89 11.49
CA ILE A 225 2.98 -12.34 10.21
C ILE A 225 4.16 -12.28 9.24
N ASP A 226 4.06 -13.00 8.11
CA ASP A 226 5.05 -12.93 7.05
C ASP A 226 4.96 -11.62 6.26
N GLN A 227 5.91 -11.35 5.35
CA GLN A 227 5.92 -10.07 4.62
C GLN A 227 4.71 -9.88 3.69
N VAL A 228 4.17 -10.95 3.10
CA VAL A 228 3.03 -10.85 2.20
C VAL A 228 1.78 -10.47 3.00
N LEU A 229 1.58 -11.15 4.11
CA LEU A 229 0.47 -10.89 5.01
C LEU A 229 0.62 -9.53 5.70
N LEU A 230 1.82 -9.14 6.10
CA LEU A 230 2.10 -7.85 6.72
C LEU A 230 1.67 -6.69 5.82
N ARG A 231 2.03 -6.73 4.53
CA ARG A 231 1.63 -5.71 3.55
C ARG A 231 0.13 -5.64 3.41
N ARG A 232 -0.54 -6.79 3.42
CA ARG A 232 -2.01 -6.87 3.32
C ARG A 232 -2.69 -6.27 4.55
N VAL A 233 -2.24 -6.62 5.75
CA VAL A 233 -2.76 -6.05 7.01
C VAL A 233 -2.46 -4.56 7.09
N LEU A 234 -1.26 -4.13 6.68
CA LEU A 234 -0.88 -2.72 6.60
C LEU A 234 -1.82 -1.93 5.67
N SER A 235 -2.19 -2.49 4.52
CA SER A 235 -3.18 -1.90 3.62
C SER A 235 -4.57 -1.79 4.27
N HIS A 236 -5.04 -2.85 4.95
CA HIS A 236 -6.35 -2.83 5.62
C HIS A 236 -6.41 -1.82 6.77
N VAL A 237 -5.42 -1.81 7.66
CA VAL A 237 -5.34 -0.86 8.78
C VAL A 237 -5.10 0.57 8.28
N GLY A 238 -4.27 0.74 7.25
CA GLY A 238 -4.02 2.03 6.62
C GLY A 238 -5.30 2.63 6.02
N HIS A 239 -6.07 1.84 5.27
CA HIS A 239 -7.35 2.27 4.72
C HIS A 239 -8.37 2.62 5.82
N PHE A 240 -8.45 1.80 6.88
CA PHE A 240 -9.29 2.11 8.05
C PHE A 240 -8.91 3.47 8.65
N LEU A 241 -7.61 3.71 8.89
CA LEU A 241 -7.12 4.97 9.44
C LEU A 241 -7.38 6.16 8.52
N CYS A 242 -7.20 6.02 7.21
CA CYS A 242 -7.50 7.10 6.26
C CYS A 242 -8.98 7.49 6.30
N ASN A 243 -9.89 6.51 6.26
CA ASN A 243 -11.32 6.78 6.30
C ASN A 243 -11.74 7.39 7.65
N ASP A 244 -11.23 6.85 8.75
CA ASP A 244 -11.57 7.34 10.09
C ASP A 244 -11.09 8.77 10.34
N LEU A 245 -9.97 9.16 9.73
CA LEU A 245 -9.42 10.52 9.82
C LEU A 245 -10.11 11.54 8.91
N ASP A 246 -10.82 11.09 7.87
CA ASP A 246 -11.53 11.96 6.93
C ASP A 246 -13.00 12.22 7.33
N ASP A 247 -13.58 11.39 8.20
CA ASP A 247 -14.95 11.56 8.70
C ASP A 247 -15.01 12.67 9.78
N GLU A 248 -15.42 13.89 9.38
CA GLU A 248 -15.49 15.06 10.29
C GLU A 248 -16.73 15.07 11.21
N ASP A 249 -17.74 14.23 10.93
CA ASP A 249 -19.07 14.33 11.55
C ASP A 249 -19.25 13.51 12.85
N ASP A 250 -18.22 12.81 13.33
CA ASP A 250 -18.40 11.75 14.32
C ASP A 250 -17.60 11.98 15.62
N ASP A 251 -17.96 13.06 16.33
CA ASP A 251 -17.35 13.62 17.56
C ASP A 251 -17.20 12.63 18.75
N LYS A 252 -17.63 11.37 18.61
CA LYS A 252 -17.53 10.34 19.66
C LYS A 252 -17.07 8.97 19.18
N LYS A 253 -16.52 8.85 17.97
CA LYS A 253 -15.90 7.57 17.56
C LYS A 253 -14.85 7.14 18.58
N ASP A 254 -14.85 5.85 18.90
CA ASP A 254 -14.03 5.20 19.93
C ASP A 254 -12.56 5.63 19.84
N ALA A 255 -12.17 6.66 20.60
CA ALA A 255 -10.82 7.19 20.54
C ALA A 255 -9.75 6.17 20.94
N ALA A 256 -10.14 5.22 21.79
CA ALA A 256 -9.39 4.03 22.13
C ALA A 256 -9.10 3.14 20.91
N ARG A 257 -10.08 2.95 20.01
CA ARG A 257 -9.94 2.14 18.80
C ARG A 257 -8.95 2.77 17.83
N HIS A 258 -9.05 4.08 17.61
CA HIS A 258 -8.10 4.82 16.79
C HIS A 258 -6.68 4.71 17.34
N SER A 259 -6.51 4.97 18.64
CA SER A 259 -5.23 4.80 19.35
C SER A 259 -4.69 3.38 19.19
N HIS A 260 -5.56 2.37 19.18
CA HIS A 260 -5.16 0.98 18.98
C HIS A 260 -4.71 0.68 17.54
N ALA A 261 -5.42 1.20 16.54
CA ALA A 261 -5.05 1.11 15.14
C ALA A 261 -3.68 1.75 14.87
N LEU A 262 -3.39 2.90 15.48
CA LEU A 262 -2.10 3.57 15.39
C LEU A 262 -0.95 2.72 15.99
N LYS A 263 -1.20 2.01 17.11
CA LYS A 263 -0.23 1.06 17.68
C LYS A 263 0.06 -0.08 16.70
N TRP A 264 -0.97 -0.67 16.12
CA TRP A 264 -0.82 -1.70 15.09
C TRP A 264 -0.01 -1.19 13.90
N MET A 265 -0.35 0.00 13.39
CA MET A 265 0.39 0.62 12.30
C MET A 265 1.88 0.78 12.64
N TYR A 266 2.21 1.36 13.81
CA TYR A 266 3.59 1.51 14.25
C TYR A 266 4.35 0.18 14.34
N SER A 267 3.71 -0.88 14.86
CA SER A 267 4.29 -2.21 14.95
C SER A 267 4.47 -2.89 13.59
N LEU A 268 3.52 -2.73 12.66
CA LEU A 268 3.62 -3.25 11.29
C LEU A 268 4.74 -2.55 10.51
N LEU A 269 4.84 -1.21 10.64
CA LEU A 269 5.93 -0.43 10.08
C LEU A 269 7.29 -0.87 10.61
N ALA A 270 7.40 -1.18 11.91
CA ALA A 270 8.64 -1.69 12.47
C ALA A 270 9.07 -3.03 11.86
N ARG A 271 8.14 -3.82 11.33
CA ARG A 271 8.44 -5.12 10.72
C ARG A 271 8.44 -5.10 9.17
N LEU A 272 8.05 -4.01 8.54
CA LEU A 272 8.09 -3.84 7.08
C LEU A 272 9.53 -3.86 6.55
N ASP A 273 9.88 -4.81 5.68
CA ASP A 273 11.24 -4.97 5.13
C ASP A 273 11.54 -3.99 3.97
N PHE A 274 12.82 -3.67 3.77
CA PHE A 274 13.32 -2.90 2.62
C PHE A 274 13.84 -3.85 1.53
N PRO A 275 13.71 -3.51 0.22
CA PRO A 275 13.08 -2.30 -0.32
C PRO A 275 11.55 -2.32 -0.23
N ILE A 276 10.93 -1.16 -0.04
CA ILE A 276 9.47 -1.00 0.05
C ILE A 276 8.87 -1.21 -1.35
N HIS A 277 7.75 -1.95 -1.42
CA HIS A 277 7.02 -2.09 -2.66
C HIS A 277 6.29 -0.79 -3.03
N ARG A 278 6.13 -0.51 -4.33
CA ARG A 278 5.45 0.70 -4.82
C ARG A 278 4.05 0.87 -4.22
N ASP A 279 3.28 -0.22 -4.15
CA ASP A 279 1.92 -0.17 -3.62
C ASP A 279 1.92 0.13 -2.11
N ASP A 280 2.86 -0.44 -1.35
CA ASP A 280 3.00 -0.16 0.08
C ASP A 280 3.37 1.32 0.29
N ALA A 281 4.33 1.84 -0.49
CA ALA A 281 4.71 3.25 -0.47
C ALA A 281 3.50 4.17 -0.76
N SER A 282 2.64 3.79 -1.70
CA SER A 282 1.42 4.54 -2.00
C SER A 282 0.43 4.57 -0.82
N VAL A 283 0.27 3.44 -0.11
CA VAL A 283 -0.57 3.36 1.11
C VAL A 283 0.02 4.24 2.21
N LEU A 284 1.33 4.16 2.43
CA LEU A 284 2.01 4.97 3.44
C LEU A 284 1.88 6.47 3.15
N TYR A 285 2.01 6.87 1.90
CA TYR A 285 1.85 8.26 1.50
C TYR A 285 0.41 8.76 1.65
N GLN A 286 -0.60 7.94 1.31
CA GLN A 286 -2.01 8.28 1.58
C GLN A 286 -2.26 8.46 3.07
N LEU A 287 -1.72 7.57 3.91
CA LEU A 287 -1.82 7.68 5.36
C LEU A 287 -1.10 8.94 5.88
N LEU A 288 0.07 9.28 5.35
CA LEU A 288 0.80 10.50 5.71
C LEU A 288 -0.04 11.76 5.41
N LYS A 289 -0.73 11.79 4.27
CA LYS A 289 -1.66 12.88 3.95
C LYS A 289 -2.82 12.96 4.94
N ALA A 290 -3.47 11.83 5.23
CA ALA A 290 -4.58 11.78 6.18
C ALA A 290 -4.14 12.26 7.58
N LEU A 291 -2.98 11.82 8.06
CA LEU A 291 -2.42 12.23 9.35
C LEU A 291 -2.09 13.74 9.39
N THR A 292 -1.49 14.29 8.33
CA THR A 292 -1.17 15.72 8.26
C THR A 292 -2.42 16.58 8.19
N ARG A 293 -3.45 16.13 7.46
CA ARG A 293 -4.78 16.77 7.44
C ARG A 293 -5.43 16.74 8.83
N ALA A 294 -5.53 15.57 9.44
CA ALA A 294 -6.10 15.43 10.78
C ALA A 294 -5.38 16.30 11.82
N ARG A 295 -4.04 16.36 11.76
CA ARG A 295 -3.23 17.25 12.59
C ARG A 295 -3.56 18.73 12.35
N SER A 296 -3.84 19.12 11.11
CA SER A 296 -4.17 20.51 10.75
C SER A 296 -5.58 20.94 11.18
N CYS A 297 -6.53 20.00 11.22
CA CYS A 297 -7.90 20.25 11.67
C CYS A 297 -8.04 20.19 13.21
N LEU A 298 -7.05 19.65 13.92
CA LEU A 298 -7.11 19.52 15.37
C LEU A 298 -7.07 20.90 16.04
N VAL A 299 -8.08 21.22 16.84
CA VAL A 299 -8.10 22.45 17.64
C VAL A 299 -7.61 22.12 19.05
N LEU A 300 -6.41 22.58 19.39
CA LEU A 300 -5.88 22.44 20.76
C LEU A 300 -6.45 23.52 21.68
N PRO A 301 -6.85 23.18 22.91
CA PRO A 301 -7.18 24.19 23.91
C PRO A 301 -5.95 25.07 24.19
N PRO A 302 -6.13 26.39 24.39
CA PRO A 302 -5.02 27.29 24.67
C PRO A 302 -4.23 26.79 25.89
N PRO A 303 -2.90 26.92 25.89
CA PRO A 303 -2.10 26.57 27.06
C PRO A 303 -2.67 27.38 28.23
N ALA A 304 -3.06 26.71 29.31
CA ALA A 304 -3.57 27.37 30.50
C ALA A 304 -2.51 28.38 30.95
N GLU A 305 -2.75 29.66 30.67
CA GLU A 305 -1.91 30.73 31.18
C GLU A 305 -1.89 30.55 32.69
N THR A 306 -0.69 30.41 33.26
CA THR A 306 -0.44 30.03 34.65
C THR A 306 -0.82 31.14 35.63
N ASN A 307 -1.96 31.80 35.43
CA ASN A 307 -2.49 32.83 36.28
C ASN A 307 -3.07 32.16 37.53
N THR A 308 -2.18 32.04 38.52
CA THR A 308 -2.29 31.49 39.88
C THR A 308 -3.44 32.09 40.71
N THR A 309 -4.68 31.98 40.26
CA THR A 309 -5.85 32.43 41.02
C THR A 309 -6.74 31.24 41.35
N ASN A 310 -6.75 30.95 42.65
CA ASN A 310 -7.42 29.83 43.31
C ASN A 310 -8.93 29.87 43.08
N THR A 311 -9.51 29.11 42.14
CA THR A 311 -10.98 29.02 42.05
C THR A 311 -11.48 27.68 41.48
N THR A 312 -11.86 26.80 42.41
CA THR A 312 -12.94 25.79 42.39
C THR A 312 -13.05 24.75 41.25
N ASN A 313 -12.51 23.56 41.53
CA ASN A 313 -13.01 22.20 41.25
C ASN A 313 -14.12 22.01 40.20
N THR A 314 -13.78 22.00 38.91
CA THR A 314 -14.59 21.36 37.86
C THR A 314 -13.78 20.24 37.18
N PRO A 315 -13.95 18.96 37.59
CA PRO A 315 -13.05 17.87 37.21
C PRO A 315 -13.27 17.23 35.81
N SER A 316 -14.18 17.73 34.98
CA SER A 316 -14.55 17.04 33.71
C SER A 316 -13.76 17.47 32.47
N THR A 317 -13.16 18.67 32.44
CA THR A 317 -12.54 19.21 31.21
C THR A 317 -11.07 18.77 31.01
N SER A 318 -10.38 18.36 32.07
CA SER A 318 -8.94 18.03 32.01
C SER A 318 -8.65 16.78 31.18
N ASN A 319 -9.48 15.75 31.28
CA ASN A 319 -9.20 14.44 30.67
C ASN A 319 -9.21 14.49 29.14
N ASN A 320 -10.14 15.26 28.56
CA ASN A 320 -10.24 15.41 27.11
C ASN A 320 -9.00 16.11 26.53
N SER A 321 -8.46 17.12 27.22
CA SER A 321 -7.27 17.82 26.74
C SER A 321 -6.03 16.91 26.70
N GLU A 322 -5.88 16.00 27.66
CA GLU A 322 -4.75 15.07 27.71
C GLU A 322 -4.87 14.01 26.61
N GLU A 323 -6.09 13.53 26.35
CA GLU A 323 -6.37 12.58 25.27
C GLU A 323 -6.05 13.18 23.88
N LEU A 324 -6.47 14.41 23.61
CA LEU A 324 -6.15 15.10 22.35
C LEU A 324 -4.64 15.28 22.15
N ARG A 325 -3.91 15.64 23.22
CA ARG A 325 -2.44 15.77 23.17
C ARG A 325 -1.76 14.43 22.94
N THR A 326 -2.25 13.37 23.54
CA THR A 326 -1.75 12.01 23.34
C THR A 326 -1.95 11.56 21.90
N ARG A 327 -3.14 11.79 21.35
CA ARG A 327 -3.48 11.48 19.96
C ARG A 327 -2.60 12.27 18.98
N LEU A 328 -2.41 13.57 19.21
CA LEU A 328 -1.50 14.40 18.43
C LEU A 328 -0.06 13.88 18.46
N ALA A 329 0.43 13.47 19.64
CA ALA A 329 1.77 12.89 19.76
C ALA A 329 1.92 11.59 18.96
N GLN A 330 0.89 10.74 18.96
CA GLN A 330 0.86 9.51 18.15
C GLN A 330 0.88 9.83 16.65
N TRP A 331 0.12 10.82 16.19
CA TRP A 331 0.12 11.25 14.79
C TRP A 331 1.48 11.82 14.38
N ASN A 332 2.06 12.71 15.18
CA ASN A 332 3.40 13.25 14.93
C ASN A 332 4.46 12.15 14.85
N LEU A 333 4.37 11.11 15.70
CA LEU A 333 5.29 9.97 15.64
C LEU A 333 5.17 9.21 14.31
N LEU A 334 3.96 8.90 13.87
CA LEU A 334 3.75 8.24 12.59
C LEU A 334 4.13 9.11 11.39
N ILE A 335 3.86 10.43 11.44
CA ILE A 335 4.29 11.39 10.41
C ILE A 335 5.81 11.37 10.28
N VAL A 336 6.56 11.35 11.39
CA VAL A 336 8.03 11.25 11.37
C VAL A 336 8.49 9.90 10.81
N VAL A 337 7.92 8.79 11.29
CA VAL A 337 8.33 7.46 10.82
C VAL A 337 8.06 7.31 9.32
N ILE A 338 6.86 7.65 8.85
CA ILE A 338 6.49 7.50 7.44
C ILE A 338 7.21 8.53 6.57
N GLY A 339 7.19 9.79 6.99
CA GLY A 339 7.71 10.90 6.19
C GLY A 339 9.23 10.97 6.14
N VAL A 340 9.91 10.66 7.24
CA VAL A 340 11.37 10.78 7.37
C VAL A 340 12.05 9.42 7.25
N PHE A 341 11.68 8.43 8.09
CA PHE A 341 12.37 7.13 8.07
C PHE A 341 12.09 6.32 6.80
N PHE A 342 10.86 6.34 6.29
CA PHE A 342 10.50 5.72 5.01
C PHE A 342 10.58 6.67 3.81
N GLU A 343 11.04 7.92 4.01
CA GLU A 343 11.25 8.92 2.97
C GLU A 343 10.00 9.26 2.12
N GLN A 344 8.79 9.05 2.67
CA GLN A 344 7.55 9.34 1.93
C GLN A 344 7.18 10.83 1.93
N GLY A 345 7.85 11.66 2.73
CA GLY A 345 7.59 13.09 2.84
C GLY A 345 8.29 13.96 1.80
N GLY A 346 9.20 13.39 0.99
CA GLY A 346 10.12 14.14 0.15
C GLY A 346 11.15 14.90 1.00
N ALA A 347 10.81 16.10 1.46
CA ALA A 347 11.68 16.94 2.29
C ALA A 347 11.19 16.96 3.75
N ALA A 348 11.96 16.34 4.65
CA ALA A 348 11.66 16.29 6.09
C ALA A 348 11.40 17.69 6.71
N ALA A 349 12.06 18.73 6.17
CA ALA A 349 11.92 20.10 6.63
C ALA A 349 10.46 20.61 6.60
N ASN A 350 9.63 20.15 5.66
CA ASN A 350 8.26 20.66 5.52
C ASN A 350 7.25 19.96 6.45
N LEU A 351 7.59 18.80 7.00
CA LEU A 351 6.66 18.02 7.83
C LEU A 351 6.53 18.54 9.26
N MET A 352 7.59 19.18 9.76
CA MET A 352 7.74 19.54 11.16
C MET A 352 8.17 21.01 11.35
N THR A 353 7.87 21.86 10.37
CA THR A 353 8.00 23.32 10.47
C THR A 353 6.62 23.96 10.44
N CYS A 354 6.42 25.00 11.25
CA CYS A 354 5.22 25.83 11.14
C CYS A 354 5.37 26.81 9.97
N VAL A 355 4.25 27.14 9.34
CA VAL A 355 4.16 28.22 8.35
C VAL A 355 4.25 29.57 9.03
#